data_AF-A0A6N8Y8E2-F1
#
_entry.id   AF-A0A6N8Y8E2-F1
#
_cell.length_a   1.000
_cell.length_b   1.000
_cell.length_c   1.000
_cell.angle_alpha   90.00
_cell.angle_beta   90.00
_cell.angle_gamma   90.00
#
_symmetry.space_group_name_H-M   'P 1'
#
loop_
_entity.id
_entity.type
_entity.pdbx_description
1 polymer ?
#
loop_
_entity_poly.entity_id
_entity_poly.type
_entity_poly.pdbx_seq_one_letter_code
_entity_poly.pdbx_strand_id
1 'polypeptide(L)'
;MGKPPSQRKVFISFLVVLCLGVGGCRLFRFLDVKGQLGDFSENFNVSDHDGLSLTFKNPVLLAGDIEWLMVYSPPVETRIAADIELWTYHLVKKYPGRKSESGNFDLAMGMKLCQGKLCEIIFPERFTKYITKEVLGKVMGSVGAAEVKKLDKTSTAAVRSLESKEIPNSSEVIEILGRPYANLNEEGGRVIVYKYRLRERTPEGKYIVFRLILSFDEKTDKLKKLVLPLRSVRLTMNFEPDVARK
;
A
#
# COMPACT_ATOMS: atom_id res chain seq x y z
N MET A 1 -47.24 -22.81 30.11
CA MET A 1 -47.27 -21.37 29.77
C MET A 1 -45.93 -20.74 30.11
N GLY A 2 -45.11 -20.42 29.10
CA GLY A 2 -43.77 -19.85 29.28
C GLY A 2 -43.84 -18.36 29.62
N LYS A 3 -43.16 -17.96 30.71
CA LYS A 3 -43.10 -16.58 31.19
C LYS A 3 -42.40 -15.71 30.12
N PRO A 4 -42.99 -14.60 29.65
CA PRO A 4 -42.39 -13.81 28.58
C PRO A 4 -41.04 -13.25 29.03
N PRO A 5 -40.01 -13.27 28.16
CA PRO A 5 -38.71 -12.71 28.50
C PRO A 5 -38.85 -11.23 28.84
N SER A 6 -38.22 -10.83 29.94
CA SER A 6 -38.17 -9.44 30.41
C SER A 6 -37.66 -8.53 29.29
N GLN A 7 -38.44 -7.51 28.92
CA GLN A 7 -38.09 -6.55 27.87
C GLN A 7 -36.70 -5.91 28.09
N ARG A 8 -36.27 -5.78 29.35
CA ARG A 8 -34.92 -5.32 29.71
C ARG A 8 -33.82 -6.25 29.19
N LYS A 9 -34.01 -7.57 29.23
CA LYS A 9 -33.02 -8.54 28.74
C LYS A 9 -32.91 -8.53 27.22
N VAL A 10 -34.04 -8.33 26.52
CA VAL A 10 -34.07 -8.18 25.05
C VAL A 10 -33.36 -6.90 24.62
N PHE A 11 -33.60 -5.79 25.32
CA PHE A 11 -32.97 -4.51 25.03
C PHE A 11 -31.45 -4.53 25.26
N ILE A 12 -30.98 -5.17 26.33
CA ILE A 12 -29.53 -5.34 26.60
C ILE A 12 -28.87 -6.24 25.55
N SER A 13 -29.50 -7.35 25.16
CA SER A 13 -28.99 -8.19 24.07
C SER A 13 -28.91 -7.45 22.74
N PHE A 14 -29.92 -6.62 22.42
CA PHE A 14 -29.90 -5.78 21.23
C PHE A 14 -28.79 -4.73 21.29
N LEU A 15 -28.59 -4.09 22.45
CA LEU A 15 -27.51 -3.12 22.64
C LEU A 15 -26.13 -3.76 22.52
N VAL A 16 -25.93 -4.98 23.03
CA VAL A 16 -24.67 -5.72 22.92
C VAL A 16 -24.40 -6.13 21.47
N VAL A 17 -25.40 -6.62 20.75
CA VAL A 17 -25.27 -6.93 19.31
C VAL A 17 -25.01 -5.65 18.49
N LEU A 18 -25.66 -4.54 18.85
CA LEU A 18 -25.44 -3.24 18.21
C LEU A 18 -24.01 -2.75 18.47
N CYS A 19 -23.52 -2.79 19.72
CA CYS A 19 -22.14 -2.44 20.10
C CYS A 19 -21.09 -3.32 19.41
N LEU A 20 -21.38 -4.61 19.21
CA LEU A 20 -20.52 -5.52 18.44
C LEU A 20 -20.56 -5.24 16.92
N GLY A 21 -21.65 -4.65 16.42
CA GLY A 21 -21.82 -4.25 15.02
C GLY A 21 -21.14 -2.93 14.65
N VAL A 22 -21.08 -1.94 15.57
CA VAL A 22 -20.51 -0.61 15.26
C VAL A 22 -18.98 -0.61 15.19
N GLY A 23 -18.33 -1.58 15.84
CA GLY A 23 -16.87 -1.78 15.78
C GLY A 23 -16.41 -2.51 14.52
N GLY A 24 -16.99 -2.17 13.35
CA GLY A 24 -16.81 -2.85 12.08
C GLY A 24 -15.38 -3.36 11.89
N CYS A 25 -15.24 -4.68 11.79
CA CYS A 25 -13.94 -5.34 11.78
C CYS A 25 -13.11 -4.79 10.62
N ARG A 26 -11.97 -4.17 10.96
CA ARG A 26 -11.03 -3.51 10.04
C ARG A 26 -10.72 -4.36 8.81
N LEU A 27 -10.64 -5.68 9.00
CA LEU A 27 -10.37 -6.63 7.94
C LEU A 27 -11.45 -6.62 6.84
N PHE A 28 -12.73 -6.42 7.19
CA PHE A 28 -13.80 -6.29 6.18
C PHE A 28 -13.59 -5.03 5.33
N ARG A 29 -13.22 -3.89 5.92
CA ARG A 29 -12.95 -2.67 5.14
C ARG A 29 -11.78 -2.84 4.17
N PHE A 30 -10.74 -3.58 4.54
CA PHE A 30 -9.66 -3.94 3.60
C PHE A 30 -10.13 -4.90 2.49
N LEU A 31 -11.08 -5.79 2.78
CA LEU A 31 -11.71 -6.63 1.76
C LEU A 31 -12.61 -5.80 0.83
N ASP A 32 -13.32 -4.81 1.36
CA ASP A 32 -14.12 -3.86 0.57
C ASP A 32 -13.20 -3.07 -0.37
N VAL A 33 -12.08 -2.55 0.11
CA VAL A 33 -11.07 -1.89 -0.75
C VAL A 33 -10.54 -2.84 -1.83
N LYS A 34 -10.27 -4.11 -1.51
CA LYS A 34 -9.89 -5.09 -2.52
C LYS A 34 -10.99 -5.24 -3.58
N GLY A 35 -12.26 -5.28 -3.17
CA GLY A 35 -13.40 -5.29 -4.09
C GLY A 35 -13.44 -4.05 -4.98
N GLN A 36 -13.28 -2.87 -4.38
CA GLN A 36 -13.21 -1.58 -5.10
C GLN A 36 -12.05 -1.53 -6.11
N LEU A 37 -10.90 -2.14 -5.78
CA LEU A 37 -9.78 -2.24 -6.71
C LEU A 37 -10.10 -3.16 -7.91
N GLY A 38 -11.03 -4.11 -7.75
CA GLY A 38 -11.53 -4.92 -8.86
C GLY A 38 -12.32 -4.10 -9.87
N ASP A 39 -13.09 -3.12 -9.36
CA ASP A 39 -13.85 -2.14 -10.14
C ASP A 39 -13.14 -0.77 -10.12
N PHE A 40 -11.86 -0.76 -10.53
CA PHE A 40 -10.95 0.37 -10.31
C PHE A 40 -11.47 1.70 -10.89
N SER A 41 -11.95 1.71 -12.13
CA SER A 41 -12.43 2.94 -12.80
C SER A 41 -13.65 3.55 -12.10
N GLU A 42 -14.48 2.75 -11.46
CA GLU A 42 -15.69 3.20 -10.76
C GLU A 42 -15.39 3.73 -9.36
N ASN A 43 -14.35 3.22 -8.71
CA ASN A 43 -14.05 3.52 -7.31
C ASN A 43 -12.84 4.41 -7.09
N PHE A 44 -11.98 4.57 -8.10
CA PHE A 44 -10.74 5.32 -8.00
C PHE A 44 -10.58 6.32 -9.13
N ASN A 45 -9.78 7.35 -8.86
CA ASN A 45 -9.24 8.25 -9.85
C ASN A 45 -7.74 8.42 -9.62
N VAL A 46 -6.95 8.46 -10.69
CA VAL A 46 -5.52 8.73 -10.61
C VAL A 46 -5.27 10.12 -11.20
N SER A 47 -4.60 10.97 -10.43
CA SER A 47 -4.22 12.33 -10.85
C SER A 47 -2.72 12.46 -10.95
N ASP A 48 -2.26 13.34 -11.84
CA ASP A 48 -0.86 13.72 -12.05
C ASP A 48 -0.64 15.25 -11.97
N HIS A 49 -1.67 16.05 -11.68
CA HIS A 49 -1.62 17.53 -11.70
C HIS A 49 -0.69 18.12 -10.62
N ASP A 50 -0.74 17.59 -9.39
CA ASP A 50 0.06 18.06 -8.24
C ASP A 50 0.96 16.94 -7.69
N GLY A 51 1.45 16.10 -8.61
CA GLY A 51 2.08 14.83 -8.32
C GLY A 51 1.13 13.64 -8.49
N LEU A 52 1.68 12.44 -8.41
CA LEU A 52 0.92 11.21 -8.59
C LEU A 52 0.07 10.96 -7.35
N SER A 53 -1.26 10.94 -7.50
CA SER A 53 -2.17 10.63 -6.40
C SER A 53 -3.28 9.65 -6.80
N LEU A 54 -3.79 8.92 -5.82
CA LEU A 54 -4.90 7.98 -5.94
C LEU A 54 -6.05 8.44 -5.04
N THR A 55 -7.14 8.86 -5.65
CA THR A 55 -8.34 9.35 -4.97
C THR A 55 -9.41 8.26 -4.92
N PHE A 56 -9.98 8.05 -3.74
CA PHE A 56 -11.10 7.14 -3.51
C PHE A 56 -12.40 7.91 -3.77
N LYS A 57 -13.21 7.44 -4.73
CA LYS A 57 -14.56 7.97 -4.98
C LYS A 57 -15.53 7.55 -3.88
N ASN A 58 -15.36 6.33 -3.36
CA ASN A 58 -16.18 5.73 -2.31
C ASN A 58 -15.30 5.33 -1.11
N PRO A 59 -14.81 6.29 -0.30
CA PRO A 59 -13.86 5.98 0.77
C PRO A 59 -14.50 5.14 1.88
N VAL A 60 -13.86 4.02 2.22
CA VAL A 60 -14.30 3.10 3.29
C VAL A 60 -13.31 3.00 4.44
N LEU A 61 -12.01 3.20 4.21
CA LEU A 61 -10.97 3.08 5.24
C LEU A 61 -11.03 4.26 6.21
N LEU A 62 -11.02 3.97 7.51
CA LEU A 62 -10.98 4.95 8.58
C LEU A 62 -9.53 5.28 8.95
N ALA A 63 -9.31 6.42 9.61
CA ALA A 63 -8.03 6.81 10.21
C ALA A 63 -7.37 5.66 11.01
N GLY A 64 -8.14 5.00 11.88
CA GLY A 64 -7.65 3.88 12.69
C GLY A 64 -7.27 2.62 11.90
N ASP A 65 -7.75 2.45 10.66
CA ASP A 65 -7.29 1.37 9.78
C ASP A 65 -5.89 1.66 9.22
N ILE A 66 -5.63 2.94 8.92
CA ILE A 66 -4.32 3.41 8.45
C ILE A 66 -3.30 3.32 9.57
N GLU A 67 -3.64 3.81 10.77
CA GLU A 67 -2.80 3.67 11.95
C GLU A 67 -2.51 2.19 12.21
N TRP A 68 -3.51 1.31 12.15
CA TRP A 68 -3.29 -0.13 12.32
C TRP A 68 -2.31 -0.72 11.29
N LEU A 69 -2.40 -0.31 10.02
CA LEU A 69 -1.46 -0.71 8.97
C LEU A 69 -0.04 -0.22 9.28
N MET A 70 0.07 0.98 9.83
CA MET A 70 1.31 1.62 10.28
C MET A 70 1.69 1.25 11.72
N VAL A 71 1.16 0.14 12.24
CA VAL A 71 1.40 -0.40 13.60
C VAL A 71 1.26 0.68 14.68
N TYR A 72 0.20 1.47 14.56
CA TYR A 72 -0.18 2.59 15.41
C TYR A 72 0.90 3.66 15.58
N SER A 73 1.85 3.73 14.65
CA SER A 73 2.77 4.86 14.61
C SER A 73 2.03 6.07 14.06
N PRO A 74 2.13 7.24 14.72
CA PRO A 74 1.47 8.44 14.25
C PRO A 74 2.11 8.95 12.94
N PRO A 75 1.37 9.73 12.13
CA PRO A 75 1.97 10.51 11.05
C PRO A 75 2.98 11.52 11.62
N VAL A 76 3.98 11.86 10.81
CA VAL A 76 5.01 12.86 11.19
C VAL A 76 4.41 14.26 11.21
N GLU A 77 3.50 14.53 10.28
CA GLU A 77 2.79 15.80 10.17
C GLU A 77 1.30 15.53 10.03
N THR A 78 0.51 16.27 10.82
CA THR A 78 -0.94 16.36 10.67
C THR A 78 -1.28 17.84 10.46
N ARG A 79 -1.89 18.16 9.31
CA ARG A 79 -2.50 19.48 9.09
C ARG A 79 -4.00 19.31 9.02
N ILE A 80 -4.72 20.09 9.83
CA ILE A 80 -6.18 20.07 9.86
C ILE A 80 -6.67 21.39 9.26
N ALA A 81 -7.46 21.30 8.20
CA ALA A 81 -8.13 22.42 7.57
C ALA A 81 -9.59 22.04 7.33
N ALA A 82 -10.50 22.65 8.09
CA ALA A 82 -11.90 22.22 8.16
C ALA A 82 -12.01 20.72 8.45
N ASP A 83 -12.76 19.97 7.63
CA ASP A 83 -12.98 18.51 7.77
C ASP A 83 -11.95 17.65 7.01
N ILE A 84 -10.81 18.25 6.64
CA ILE A 84 -9.73 17.60 5.92
C ILE A 84 -8.50 17.51 6.81
N GLU A 85 -7.99 16.29 6.95
CA GLU A 85 -6.71 16.03 7.60
C GLU A 85 -5.69 15.59 6.55
N LEU A 86 -4.50 16.19 6.57
CA LEU A 86 -3.36 15.78 5.76
C LEU A 86 -2.35 15.10 6.67
N TRP A 87 -2.13 13.82 6.43
CA TRP A 87 -1.19 12.98 7.17
C TRP A 87 0.01 12.66 6.29
N THR A 88 1.22 12.80 6.83
CA THR A 88 2.45 12.43 6.11
C THR A 88 3.25 11.38 6.87
N TYR A 89 3.55 10.27 6.22
CA TYR A 89 4.43 9.23 6.76
C TYR A 89 5.80 9.29 6.09
N HIS A 90 6.86 9.54 6.88
CA HIS A 90 8.23 9.54 6.38
C HIS A 90 8.91 8.19 6.60
N LEU A 91 9.29 7.57 5.49
CA LEU A 91 10.05 6.33 5.41
C LEU A 91 11.52 6.68 5.19
N VAL A 92 12.32 6.56 6.25
CA VAL A 92 13.74 6.84 6.24
C VAL A 92 14.51 5.65 5.67
N LYS A 93 15.28 5.88 4.61
CA LYS A 93 16.03 4.81 3.95
C LYS A 93 17.09 4.24 4.89
N LYS A 94 17.27 2.92 4.83
CA LYS A 94 18.36 2.20 5.52
C LYS A 94 19.44 1.83 4.51
N TYR A 95 20.69 2.12 4.89
CA TYR A 95 21.87 1.84 4.09
C TYR A 95 22.65 0.65 4.66
N PRO A 96 23.30 -0.16 3.81
CA PRO A 96 24.19 -1.23 4.26
C PRO A 96 25.53 -0.63 4.67
N GLY A 97 25.90 -0.74 5.95
CA GLY A 97 27.22 -0.36 6.47
C GLY A 97 27.60 1.13 6.44
N ARG A 98 26.93 1.97 5.63
CA ARG A 98 27.12 3.43 5.55
C ARG A 98 25.98 4.17 6.24
N LYS A 99 26.22 5.43 6.63
CA LYS A 99 25.19 6.30 7.23
C LYS A 99 24.27 6.95 6.19
N SER A 100 24.76 7.21 4.97
CA SER A 100 24.02 7.88 3.89
C SER A 100 24.66 7.64 2.51
N GLU A 101 23.97 8.07 1.46
CA GLU A 101 24.53 8.29 0.11
C GLU A 101 24.29 9.75 -0.33
N SER A 102 24.86 10.18 -1.45
CA SER A 102 24.59 11.52 -1.99
C SER A 102 23.16 11.60 -2.51
N GLY A 103 22.40 12.59 -2.04
CA GLY A 103 20.98 12.75 -2.32
C GLY A 103 20.07 12.28 -1.18
N ASN A 104 18.82 12.74 -1.20
CA ASN A 104 17.79 12.29 -0.26
C ASN A 104 16.95 11.21 -0.94
N PHE A 105 16.90 10.01 -0.35
CA PHE A 105 16.09 8.89 -0.82
C PHE A 105 15.06 8.44 0.21
N ASP A 106 14.79 9.26 1.22
CA ASP A 106 13.64 9.06 2.10
C ASP A 106 12.35 9.24 1.28
N LEU A 107 11.32 8.45 1.61
CA LEU A 107 10.01 8.53 0.95
C LEU A 107 9.01 9.20 1.89
N ALA A 108 8.29 10.20 1.39
CA ALA A 108 7.19 10.84 2.08
C ALA A 108 5.87 10.44 1.40
N MET A 109 5.07 9.60 2.07
CA MET A 109 3.75 9.22 1.60
C MET A 109 2.72 10.15 2.24
N GLY A 110 1.98 10.89 1.40
CA GLY A 110 0.88 11.72 1.86
C GLY A 110 -0.44 10.94 1.88
N MET A 111 -1.31 11.27 2.81
CA MET A 111 -2.64 10.71 2.93
C MET A 111 -3.60 11.83 3.29
N LYS A 112 -4.71 11.92 2.57
CA LYS A 112 -5.79 12.86 2.87
C LYS A 112 -6.93 12.10 3.49
N LEU A 113 -7.37 12.55 4.67
CA LEU A 113 -8.60 12.10 5.27
C LEU A 113 -9.68 13.16 5.10
N CYS A 114 -10.83 12.72 4.62
CA CYS A 114 -12.03 13.53 4.46
C CYS A 114 -13.06 12.95 5.42
N GLN A 115 -13.51 13.73 6.42
CA GLN A 115 -14.47 13.26 7.43
C GLN A 115 -14.01 11.96 8.13
N GLY A 116 -12.72 11.88 8.48
CA GLY A 116 -12.11 10.73 9.16
C GLY A 116 -11.89 9.48 8.30
N LYS A 117 -12.13 9.55 6.98
CA LYS A 117 -11.89 8.45 6.03
C LYS A 117 -10.78 8.77 5.05
N LEU A 118 -9.96 7.79 4.69
CA LEU A 118 -8.93 7.94 3.66
C LEU A 118 -9.60 8.19 2.30
N CYS A 119 -9.46 9.41 1.79
CA CYS A 119 -9.99 9.82 0.50
C CYS A 119 -8.90 9.97 -0.57
N GLU A 120 -7.63 10.12 -0.20
CA GLU A 120 -6.54 10.25 -1.16
C GLU A 120 -5.21 9.72 -0.63
N ILE A 121 -4.44 9.06 -1.49
CA ILE A 121 -3.03 8.69 -1.25
C ILE A 121 -2.17 9.48 -2.22
N ILE A 122 -1.17 10.19 -1.71
CA ILE A 122 -0.24 11.02 -2.49
C ILE A 122 1.12 10.33 -2.48
N PHE A 123 1.61 9.99 -3.67
CA PHE A 123 2.88 9.31 -3.85
C PHE A 123 4.04 10.33 -3.92
N PRO A 124 5.26 9.96 -3.48
CA PRO A 124 6.44 10.79 -3.66
C PRO A 124 6.63 11.22 -5.11
N GLU A 125 6.85 12.52 -5.33
CA GLU A 125 6.95 13.13 -6.65
C GLU A 125 7.92 12.40 -7.58
N ARG A 126 9.07 11.92 -7.06
CA ARG A 126 10.06 11.16 -7.84
C ARG A 126 9.50 9.94 -8.58
N PHE A 127 8.37 9.38 -8.15
CA PHE A 127 7.74 8.26 -8.84
C PHE A 127 7.11 8.66 -10.18
N THR A 128 6.73 9.92 -10.37
CA THR A 128 6.15 10.43 -11.63
C THR A 128 7.12 10.31 -12.81
N LYS A 129 8.43 10.21 -12.54
CA LYS A 129 9.46 10.11 -13.58
C LYS A 129 9.31 8.84 -14.44
N TYR A 130 8.82 7.74 -13.87
CA TYR A 130 8.70 6.45 -14.56
C TYR A 130 7.33 5.79 -14.40
N ILE A 131 6.50 6.27 -13.47
CA ILE A 131 5.17 5.74 -13.23
C ILE A 131 4.16 6.83 -13.64
N THR A 132 3.53 6.61 -14.80
CA THR A 132 2.43 7.46 -15.25
C THR A 132 1.14 7.11 -14.51
N LYS A 133 0.11 7.96 -14.63
CA LYS A 133 -1.20 7.68 -14.04
C LYS A 133 -1.83 6.40 -14.62
N GLU A 134 -1.62 6.12 -15.91
CA GLU A 134 -2.11 4.91 -16.57
C GLU A 134 -1.43 3.67 -16.01
N VAL A 135 -0.10 3.72 -15.84
CA VAL A 135 0.67 2.62 -15.24
C VAL A 135 0.22 2.37 -13.80
N LEU A 136 0.08 3.43 -12.99
CA LEU A 136 -0.41 3.29 -11.62
C LEU A 136 -1.82 2.68 -11.59
N GLY A 137 -2.72 3.15 -12.46
CA GLY A 137 -4.08 2.61 -12.57
C GLY A 137 -4.09 1.11 -12.91
N LYS A 138 -3.29 0.68 -13.89
CA LYS A 138 -3.15 -0.74 -14.27
C LYS A 138 -2.59 -1.58 -13.12
N VAL A 139 -1.57 -1.09 -12.42
CA VAL A 139 -0.96 -1.77 -11.27
C VAL A 139 -1.97 -1.92 -10.13
N MET A 140 -2.67 -0.84 -9.77
CA MET A 140 -3.64 -0.85 -8.68
C MET A 140 -4.88 -1.70 -9.01
N GLY A 141 -5.40 -1.64 -10.24
CA GLY A 141 -6.49 -2.50 -10.69
C GLY A 141 -6.12 -3.99 -10.64
N SER A 142 -4.87 -4.32 -10.97
CA SER A 142 -4.36 -5.70 -10.89
C SER A 142 -4.36 -6.26 -9.45
N VAL A 143 -4.27 -5.40 -8.42
CA VAL A 143 -4.39 -5.81 -7.01
C VAL A 143 -5.82 -6.21 -6.66
N GLY A 144 -6.83 -5.62 -7.29
CA GLY A 144 -8.23 -6.02 -7.11
C GLY A 144 -8.48 -7.47 -7.51
N ALA A 145 -7.90 -7.86 -8.64
CA ALA A 145 -7.91 -9.22 -9.17
C ALA A 145 -6.94 -10.18 -8.44
N ALA A 146 -6.19 -9.71 -7.45
CA ALA A 146 -5.20 -10.54 -6.76
C ALA A 146 -5.85 -11.72 -6.03
N GLU A 147 -5.19 -12.88 -6.13
CA GLU A 147 -5.52 -14.06 -5.36
C GLU A 147 -5.04 -13.90 -3.93
N VAL A 148 -5.96 -14.02 -2.97
CA VAL A 148 -5.64 -13.98 -1.54
C VAL A 148 -5.65 -15.40 -0.99
N LYS A 149 -4.46 -15.93 -0.74
CA LYS A 149 -4.30 -17.19 0.01
C LYS A 149 -4.45 -16.88 1.50
N LYS A 150 -5.65 -17.11 2.02
CA LYS A 150 -6.04 -16.79 3.42
C LYS A 150 -5.15 -17.48 4.46
N LEU A 151 -4.72 -18.73 4.19
CA LEU A 151 -3.86 -19.50 5.10
C LEU A 151 -2.45 -18.92 5.19
N ASP A 152 -1.87 -18.52 4.06
CA ASP A 152 -0.49 -18.00 3.98
C ASP A 152 -0.40 -16.48 4.14
N LYS A 153 -1.55 -15.81 4.37
CA LYS A 153 -1.68 -14.35 4.41
C LYS A 153 -0.94 -13.67 3.25
N THR A 154 -0.98 -14.31 2.09
CA THR A 154 -0.28 -13.84 0.89
C THR A 154 -1.31 -13.41 -0.13
N SER A 155 -1.11 -12.22 -0.68
CA SER A 155 -1.92 -11.67 -1.75
C SER A 155 -1.03 -11.50 -2.97
N THR A 156 -1.35 -12.22 -4.04
CA THR A 156 -0.56 -12.24 -5.26
C THR A 156 -1.37 -11.63 -6.39
N ALA A 157 -0.89 -10.52 -6.93
CA ALA A 157 -1.42 -9.88 -8.12
C ALA A 157 -0.56 -10.25 -9.33
N ALA A 158 -1.19 -10.55 -10.46
CA ALA A 158 -0.54 -10.55 -11.76
C ALA A 158 -0.84 -9.20 -12.42
N VAL A 159 0.20 -8.41 -12.65
CA VAL A 159 0.11 -7.14 -13.36
C VAL A 159 0.28 -7.44 -14.84
N ARG A 160 -0.83 -7.32 -15.58
CA ARG A 160 -0.91 -7.57 -17.03
C ARG A 160 -1.22 -6.27 -17.76
N SER A 161 -1.17 -6.30 -19.09
CA SER A 161 -1.51 -5.15 -19.93
C SER A 161 -0.59 -3.94 -19.76
N LEU A 162 0.62 -4.19 -19.27
CA LEU A 162 1.72 -3.24 -19.33
C LEU A 162 2.58 -3.53 -20.57
N GLU A 163 2.89 -2.49 -21.33
CA GLU A 163 3.90 -2.55 -22.37
C GLU A 163 5.29 -2.69 -21.72
N SER A 164 6.23 -3.34 -22.40
CA SER A 164 7.59 -3.54 -21.85
C SER A 164 8.30 -2.23 -21.46
N LYS A 165 8.01 -1.12 -22.15
CA LYS A 165 8.54 0.21 -21.80
C LYS A 165 7.94 0.80 -20.52
N GLU A 166 6.74 0.37 -20.12
CA GLU A 166 6.06 0.83 -18.90
C GLU A 166 6.58 0.09 -17.65
N ILE A 167 7.24 -1.05 -17.82
CA ILE A 167 7.85 -1.81 -16.73
C ILE A 167 9.27 -1.23 -16.50
N PRO A 168 9.61 -0.79 -15.28
CA PRO A 168 10.91 -0.19 -15.02
C PRO A 168 12.02 -1.25 -15.03
N ASN A 169 13.21 -0.87 -15.48
CA ASN A 169 14.42 -1.68 -15.36
C ASN A 169 15.17 -1.38 -14.04
N SER A 170 16.29 -2.08 -13.79
CA SER A 170 17.00 -1.94 -12.53
C SER A 170 17.68 -0.56 -12.36
N SER A 171 18.16 0.06 -13.44
CA SER A 171 18.79 1.38 -13.37
C SER A 171 17.77 2.48 -13.08
N GLU A 172 16.59 2.43 -13.70
CA GLU A 172 15.47 3.34 -13.44
C GLU A 172 15.00 3.25 -11.98
N VAL A 173 14.91 2.04 -11.43
CA VAL A 173 14.60 1.84 -10.01
C VAL A 173 15.67 2.44 -9.10
N ILE A 174 16.96 2.22 -9.40
CA ILE A 174 18.09 2.76 -8.63
C ILE A 174 18.12 4.29 -8.72
N GLU A 175 17.71 4.87 -9.84
CA GLU A 175 17.64 6.32 -9.99
C GLU A 175 16.59 6.93 -9.06
N ILE A 176 15.40 6.31 -8.94
CA ILE A 176 14.34 6.79 -8.05
C ILE A 176 14.67 6.53 -6.58
N LEU A 177 15.09 5.30 -6.27
CA LEU A 177 15.19 4.80 -4.90
C LEU A 177 16.61 4.88 -4.34
N GLY A 178 17.62 5.20 -5.13
CA GLY A 178 19.04 5.27 -4.78
C GLY A 178 19.69 3.88 -4.70
N ARG A 179 20.87 3.78 -4.08
CA ARG A 179 21.55 2.48 -3.95
C ARG A 179 20.77 1.50 -3.07
N PRO A 180 20.67 0.22 -3.45
CA PRO A 180 19.92 -0.73 -2.64
C PRO A 180 20.64 -1.14 -1.35
N TYR A 181 19.87 -1.69 -0.42
CA TYR A 181 20.39 -2.29 0.81
C TYR A 181 21.14 -3.59 0.52
N ALA A 182 20.64 -4.40 -0.39
CA ALA A 182 21.32 -5.60 -0.87
C ALA A 182 21.07 -5.79 -2.36
N ASN A 183 22.07 -6.36 -3.02
CA ASN A 183 21.99 -6.82 -4.41
C ASN A 183 22.43 -8.29 -4.40
N LEU A 184 21.52 -9.17 -4.77
CA LEU A 184 21.68 -10.62 -4.74
C LEU A 184 21.57 -11.13 -6.17
N ASN A 185 22.52 -11.96 -6.58
CA ASN A 185 22.42 -12.71 -7.82
C ASN A 185 21.74 -14.04 -7.48
N GLU A 186 20.57 -14.29 -8.05
CA GLU A 186 19.81 -15.55 -7.87
C GLU A 186 19.68 -16.25 -9.23
N GLU A 187 19.37 -17.55 -9.21
CA GLU A 187 19.07 -18.28 -10.45
C GLU A 187 17.86 -17.65 -11.15
N GLY A 188 18.06 -17.15 -12.37
CA GLY A 188 17.02 -16.49 -13.17
C GLY A 188 16.94 -14.97 -13.03
N GLY A 189 17.91 -14.32 -12.38
CA GLY A 189 18.12 -12.88 -12.50
C GLY A 189 18.70 -12.18 -11.26
N ARG A 190 18.50 -10.87 -11.21
CA ARG A 190 18.98 -10.02 -10.11
C ARG A 190 17.85 -9.75 -9.12
N VAL A 191 18.15 -9.85 -7.83
CA VAL A 191 17.24 -9.45 -6.74
C VAL A 191 17.83 -8.26 -5.99
N ILE A 192 17.08 -7.17 -5.96
CA ILE A 192 17.44 -5.94 -5.27
C ILE A 192 16.52 -5.75 -4.06
N VAL A 193 17.12 -5.45 -2.91
CA VAL A 193 16.38 -5.23 -1.66
C VAL A 193 16.58 -3.81 -1.17
N TYR A 194 15.49 -3.10 -0.91
CA TYR A 194 15.47 -1.85 -0.16
C TYR A 194 14.88 -2.07 1.24
N LYS A 195 15.40 -1.30 2.20
CA LYS A 195 14.88 -1.26 3.56
C LYS A 195 14.56 0.19 3.92
N TYR A 196 13.36 0.40 4.43
CA TYR A 196 12.92 1.70 4.92
C TYR A 196 12.44 1.56 6.36
N ARG A 197 12.75 2.54 7.19
CA ARG A 197 12.31 2.61 8.57
C ARG A 197 11.30 3.74 8.68
N LEU A 198 10.15 3.49 9.29
CA LEU A 198 9.25 4.60 9.62
C LEU A 198 9.95 5.57 10.58
N ARG A 199 9.87 6.88 10.29
CA ARG A 199 10.54 7.92 11.09
C ARG A 199 10.08 7.86 12.54
N GLU A 200 8.77 7.89 12.73
CA GLU A 200 8.13 7.76 14.03
C GLU A 200 8.22 6.34 14.59
N ARG A 201 8.17 6.25 15.92
CA ARG A 201 8.13 5.00 16.66
C ARG A 201 6.69 4.58 16.92
N THR A 202 6.47 3.29 17.12
CA THR A 202 5.21 2.79 17.68
C THR A 202 5.02 3.30 19.11
N PRO A 203 3.81 3.22 19.69
CA PRO A 203 3.57 3.56 21.08
C PRO A 203 4.47 2.79 22.07
N GLU A 204 4.89 1.57 21.71
CA GLU A 204 5.83 0.75 22.49
C GLU A 204 7.31 1.11 22.24
N GLY A 205 7.58 2.20 21.53
CA GLY A 205 8.94 2.69 21.26
C GLY A 205 9.71 1.92 20.19
N LYS A 206 9.06 1.05 19.40
CA LYS A 206 9.71 0.22 18.37
C LYS A 206 9.72 0.92 17.02
N TYR A 207 10.77 0.65 16.23
CA TYR A 207 10.80 1.07 14.84
C TYR A 207 10.19 0.02 13.92
N ILE A 208 9.36 0.46 12.99
CA ILE A 208 8.85 -0.38 11.90
C ILE A 208 9.82 -0.31 10.74
N VAL A 209 10.15 -1.49 10.18
CA VAL A 209 11.01 -1.59 9.01
C VAL A 209 10.24 -2.28 7.88
N PHE A 210 10.04 -1.55 6.78
CA PHE A 210 9.51 -2.05 5.54
C PHE A 210 10.65 -2.59 4.67
N ARG A 211 10.39 -3.69 3.98
CA ARG A 211 11.29 -4.24 2.96
C ARG A 211 10.58 -4.15 1.62
N LEU A 212 11.30 -3.72 0.59
CA LEU A 212 10.86 -3.79 -0.79
C LEU A 212 11.84 -4.68 -1.51
N ILE A 213 11.36 -5.82 -2.02
CA ILE A 213 12.17 -6.82 -2.71
C ILE A 213 11.74 -6.82 -4.17
N LEU A 214 12.70 -6.59 -5.06
CA LEU A 214 12.48 -6.42 -6.49
C LEU A 214 13.32 -7.46 -7.23
N SER A 215 12.69 -8.31 -8.02
CA SER A 215 13.37 -9.28 -8.88
C SER A 215 13.27 -8.82 -10.33
N PHE A 216 14.39 -8.83 -11.04
CA PHE A 216 14.51 -8.40 -12.42
C PHE A 216 14.79 -9.60 -13.33
N ASP A 217 14.23 -9.57 -14.52
CA ASP A 217 14.49 -10.55 -15.56
C ASP A 217 15.95 -10.46 -16.04
N GLU A 218 16.62 -11.60 -16.17
CA GLU A 218 18.04 -11.67 -16.51
C GLU A 218 18.36 -11.12 -17.91
N LYS A 219 17.45 -11.31 -18.88
CA LYS A 219 17.71 -10.95 -20.29
C LYS A 219 17.35 -9.50 -20.58
N THR A 220 16.25 -9.04 -20.02
CA THR A 220 15.67 -7.73 -20.34
C THR A 220 15.95 -6.67 -19.29
N ASP A 221 16.45 -7.06 -18.11
CA ASP A 221 16.61 -6.22 -16.90
C ASP A 221 15.30 -5.56 -16.45
N LYS A 222 14.14 -6.03 -16.92
CA LYS A 222 12.82 -5.51 -16.56
C LYS A 222 12.34 -6.07 -15.24
N LEU A 223 11.65 -5.26 -14.44
CA LEU A 223 11.05 -5.70 -13.19
C LEU A 223 10.08 -6.85 -13.47
N LYS A 224 10.37 -8.01 -12.90
CA LYS A 224 9.58 -9.24 -13.04
C LYS A 224 8.68 -9.46 -11.83
N LYS A 225 9.16 -9.09 -10.64
CA LYS A 225 8.45 -9.33 -9.38
C LYS A 225 8.75 -8.26 -8.34
N LEU A 226 7.70 -7.83 -7.65
CA LEU A 226 7.78 -6.97 -6.47
C LEU A 226 7.16 -7.69 -5.29
N VAL A 227 7.86 -7.70 -4.15
CA VAL A 227 7.37 -8.25 -2.89
C VAL A 227 7.48 -7.21 -1.78
N LEU A 228 6.34 -6.96 -1.13
CA LEU A 228 6.18 -6.10 0.04
C LEU A 228 5.68 -6.96 1.21
N PRO A 229 6.58 -7.50 2.06
CA PRO A 229 6.18 -8.14 3.30
C PRO A 229 5.72 -7.08 4.30
N LEU A 230 4.42 -7.03 4.55
CA LEU A 230 3.80 -6.25 5.63
C LEU A 230 3.57 -7.17 6.84
N ARG A 231 3.29 -6.59 8.00
CA ARG A 231 3.15 -7.34 9.28
C ARG A 231 2.15 -8.49 9.20
N SER A 232 1.03 -8.28 8.53
CA SER A 232 -0.09 -9.23 8.49
C SER A 232 -0.36 -9.79 7.11
N VAL A 233 0.27 -9.26 6.06
CA VAL A 233 0.05 -9.67 4.66
C VAL A 233 1.36 -9.56 3.89
N ARG A 234 1.64 -10.53 3.03
CA ARG A 234 2.67 -10.39 1.99
C ARG A 234 2.00 -10.02 0.68
N LEU A 235 2.27 -8.81 0.19
CA LEU A 235 1.85 -8.40 -1.16
C LEU A 235 2.92 -8.83 -2.15
N THR A 236 2.52 -9.54 -3.19
CA THR A 236 3.36 -9.93 -4.32
C THR A 236 2.72 -9.43 -5.61
N MET A 237 3.50 -8.76 -6.45
CA MET A 237 3.10 -8.36 -7.80
C MET A 237 4.04 -9.03 -8.78
N ASN A 238 3.50 -9.83 -9.69
CA ASN A 238 4.26 -10.40 -10.80
C ASN A 238 3.96 -9.57 -12.05
N PHE A 239 4.99 -9.09 -12.73
CA PHE A 239 4.86 -8.27 -13.93
C PHE A 239 5.04 -9.16 -15.14
N GLU A 240 3.98 -9.28 -15.93
CA GLU A 240 3.95 -10.04 -17.17
C GLU A 240 3.75 -9.01 -18.30
N PRO A 241 4.81 -8.64 -19.06
CA PRO A 241 4.64 -7.73 -20.19
C PRO A 241 3.65 -8.33 -21.19
N ASP A 242 2.79 -7.49 -21.76
CA ASP A 242 1.95 -7.91 -22.89
C ASP A 242 2.88 -8.23 -24.06
N VAL A 243 3.03 -9.51 -24.35
CA VAL A 243 3.67 -9.96 -25.59
C VAL A 243 2.66 -9.67 -26.67
N ALA A 244 2.91 -8.64 -27.49
CA ALA A 244 2.13 -8.39 -28.69
C ALA A 244 2.00 -9.73 -29.43
N ARG A 245 0.77 -10.25 -29.53
CA ARG A 245 0.48 -11.35 -30.45
C ARG A 245 0.81 -10.81 -31.83
N LYS A 246 1.98 -11.21 -32.35
CA LYS A 246 2.32 -11.04 -33.76
C LYS A 246 1.31 -11.79 -34.61
#